data_AF-A0A2T2SWE2-F1
#
_entry.id   AF-A0A2T2SWE2-F1
#
_cell.length_a   1.000
_cell.length_b   1.000
_cell.length_c   1.000
_cell.angle_alpha   90.00
_cell.angle_beta   90.00
_cell.angle_gamma   90.00
#
_symmetry.space_group_name_H-M   'P 1'
#
loop_
_entity.id
_entity.type
_entity.pdbx_description
1 polymer ?
#
loop_
_entity_poly.entity_id
_entity_poly.type
_entity_poly.pdbx_seq_one_letter_code
_entity_poly.pdbx_strand_id
1 'polypeptide(L)'
;MPAVRDRVLFVAGLLLLPLGLPLGSHAQPAETLQSPTTFLGYGPGEQFTPHHRVVDYVRHVAEHSPRVTHRRYGTSVEGRPLLLATITTPNNQNRIETLRRDNLKRAGVAEGEPQGEPTALVWLSYGVHGNESVSTEAALRTLYALGNPQNTRTGGWLDNTVVLLDPVLNPDHEPWPGGRTNHYYFDLNRDWAWGTQPETRHRLEAYHRWMPHVHVDFHEMGVDDPYYFAPAGEPFHENLTEWQIDFQFTIGRNNAEYFNENGWLYFTEEVFDLFYPGYGDTWPLFNGAIGMTYEQGGSGRAGRAVITVSTVEVTAANHERVVRKFAGYHASVQNDPPGEYQTYVVQRDAQGHRLSALATHLDRQHIRYGYATESRTVQGRSYRTGDTLRAQIQQGDLIVNAAQPKGRLAKVLLEPETTITDSLMYDITAWGLPYAYGLEAYALPERVTPDVDTMPIPDLSPASDASSPYAYVTPWTSRADARFAAALLDENIRVRFATEAFTV
;
A
#
# COMPACT_ATOMS: atom_id res chain seq x y z
N MET A 1 -60.98 -14.61 19.79
CA MET A 1 -61.89 -14.69 20.95
C MET A 1 -62.86 -15.84 20.72
N PRO A 2 -63.34 -16.60 21.73
CA PRO A 2 -62.96 -16.72 23.16
C PRO A 2 -62.47 -18.16 23.50
N ALA A 3 -61.61 -18.48 24.48
CA ALA A 3 -61.60 -18.28 25.95
C ALA A 3 -62.65 -19.08 26.73
N VAL A 4 -62.21 -20.04 27.57
CA VAL A 4 -62.67 -20.42 28.95
C VAL A 4 -61.64 -21.45 29.46
N ARG A 5 -60.69 -21.10 30.35
CA ARG A 5 -60.71 -21.15 31.83
C ARG A 5 -60.92 -22.55 32.43
N ASP A 6 -59.91 -23.04 33.15
CA ASP A 6 -60.12 -23.73 34.41
C ASP A 6 -59.03 -23.38 35.42
N ARG A 7 -59.48 -23.06 36.64
CA ARG A 7 -58.70 -22.76 37.83
C ARG A 7 -58.81 -23.95 38.77
N VAL A 8 -57.69 -24.41 39.34
CA VAL A 8 -57.71 -25.05 40.66
C VAL A 8 -56.55 -24.51 41.50
N LEU A 9 -56.88 -24.07 42.70
CA LEU A 9 -56.02 -23.48 43.72
C LEU A 9 -55.39 -24.53 44.65
N PHE A 10 -54.15 -24.24 45.05
CA PHE A 10 -53.49 -24.47 46.35
C PHE A 10 -53.33 -25.88 46.95
N VAL A 11 -52.06 -26.26 47.15
CA VAL A 11 -51.54 -26.61 48.48
C VAL A 11 -50.16 -25.97 48.66
N ALA A 12 -50.03 -25.18 49.73
CA ALA A 12 -48.80 -24.53 50.14
C ALA A 12 -47.92 -25.51 50.94
N GLY A 13 -46.69 -25.74 50.49
CA GLY A 13 -45.64 -26.38 51.25
C GLY A 13 -44.54 -25.37 51.55
N LEU A 14 -44.46 -24.89 52.79
CA LEU A 14 -43.34 -24.10 53.31
C LEU A 14 -42.08 -25.00 53.34
N LEU A 15 -41.08 -24.66 52.52
CA LEU A 15 -39.72 -25.17 52.64
C LEU A 15 -38.81 -24.00 53.03
N LEU A 16 -38.34 -24.03 54.27
CA LEU A 16 -37.34 -23.11 54.83
C LEU A 16 -36.01 -23.34 54.09
N LEU A 17 -35.61 -22.37 53.25
CA LEU A 17 -34.28 -22.27 52.66
C LEU A 17 -33.29 -21.70 53.71
N PRO A 18 -32.09 -22.28 53.88
CA PRO A 18 -31.04 -21.63 54.65
C PRO A 18 -30.44 -20.48 53.83
N LEU A 19 -30.30 -19.32 54.47
CA LEU A 19 -29.53 -18.18 53.99
C LEU A 19 -28.06 -18.56 53.76
N GLY A 20 -27.51 -18.07 52.64
CA GLY A 20 -26.14 -17.55 52.60
C GLY A 20 -25.05 -18.51 52.13
N LEU A 21 -24.81 -18.53 50.82
CA LEU A 21 -23.47 -18.67 50.25
C LEU A 21 -23.31 -17.59 49.18
N PRO A 22 -22.29 -16.72 49.24
CA PRO A 22 -22.02 -15.82 48.15
C PRO A 22 -21.61 -16.68 46.94
N LEU A 23 -22.35 -16.55 45.85
CA LEU A 23 -21.91 -16.97 44.53
C LEU A 23 -20.60 -16.24 44.24
N GLY A 24 -19.48 -16.91 44.49
CA GLY A 24 -18.19 -16.46 44.03
C GLY A 24 -18.27 -16.37 42.52
N SER A 25 -18.32 -15.15 41.99
CA SER A 25 -18.00 -14.89 40.60
C SER A 25 -16.60 -15.47 40.38
N HIS A 26 -16.54 -16.66 39.80
CA HIS A 26 -15.32 -17.14 39.22
C HIS A 26 -15.09 -16.22 38.03
N ALA A 27 -14.38 -15.12 38.26
CA ALA A 27 -13.70 -14.44 37.19
C ALA A 27 -12.86 -15.52 36.51
N GLN A 28 -13.24 -15.90 35.29
CA GLN A 28 -12.38 -16.75 34.50
C GLN A 28 -11.01 -16.06 34.48
N PRO A 29 -9.92 -16.76 34.80
CA PRO A 29 -8.60 -16.17 34.64
C PRO A 29 -8.52 -15.69 33.20
N ALA A 30 -8.17 -14.42 33.00
CA ALA A 30 -7.95 -13.87 31.66
C ALA A 30 -7.05 -14.86 30.92
N GLU A 31 -7.53 -15.43 29.81
CA GLU A 31 -6.78 -16.47 29.11
C GLU A 31 -5.41 -15.90 28.74
N THR A 32 -4.37 -16.65 29.05
CA THR A 32 -3.02 -16.27 28.67
C THR A 32 -2.92 -16.27 27.15
N LEU A 33 -2.20 -15.30 26.57
CA LEU A 33 -1.93 -15.24 25.13
C LEU A 33 -1.49 -16.62 24.60
N GLN A 34 -2.28 -17.17 23.69
CA GLN A 34 -2.02 -18.49 23.11
C GLN A 34 -1.03 -18.37 21.95
N SER A 35 -0.19 -19.39 21.77
CA SER A 35 0.63 -19.52 20.56
C SER A 35 -0.27 -19.84 19.35
N PRO A 36 0.21 -19.60 18.11
CA PRO A 36 -0.56 -19.95 16.92
C PRO A 36 -0.96 -21.44 16.91
N THR A 37 -0.03 -22.33 17.28
CA THR A 37 -0.30 -23.78 17.34
C THR A 37 -1.44 -24.13 18.30
N THR A 38 -1.43 -23.54 19.50
CA THR A 38 -2.47 -23.79 20.51
C THR A 38 -3.82 -23.24 20.06
N PHE A 39 -3.86 -22.03 19.49
CA PHE A 39 -5.10 -21.40 19.04
C PHE A 39 -5.71 -22.09 17.81
N LEU A 40 -4.87 -22.47 16.85
CA LEU A 40 -5.29 -23.09 15.61
C LEU A 40 -5.67 -24.55 15.79
N GLY A 41 -5.02 -25.25 16.73
CA GLY A 41 -5.13 -26.70 16.93
C GLY A 41 -4.19 -27.53 16.05
N TYR A 42 -3.31 -26.87 15.29
CA TYR A 42 -2.31 -27.45 14.40
C TYR A 42 -1.12 -26.48 14.27
N GLY A 43 0.06 -26.99 13.91
CA GLY A 43 1.25 -26.16 13.70
C GLY A 43 1.12 -25.29 12.44
N PRO A 44 1.48 -23.99 12.48
CA PRO A 44 1.52 -23.17 11.27
C PRO A 44 2.42 -23.83 10.23
N GLY A 45 1.90 -24.04 9.03
CA GLY A 45 2.58 -24.79 7.96
C GLY A 45 2.18 -26.26 7.81
N GLU A 46 1.46 -26.85 8.77
CA GLU A 46 0.95 -28.23 8.63
C GLU A 46 -0.24 -28.30 7.64
N GLN A 47 -0.98 -27.20 7.50
CA GLN A 47 -2.05 -26.98 6.53
C GLN A 47 -2.28 -25.48 6.35
N PHE A 48 -3.04 -25.08 5.33
CA PHE A 48 -3.35 -23.66 5.09
C PHE A 48 -4.33 -23.14 6.12
N THR A 49 -3.96 -22.04 6.77
CA THR A 49 -4.88 -21.32 7.64
C THR A 49 -5.84 -20.48 6.81
N PRO A 50 -7.15 -20.76 6.84
CA PRO A 50 -8.11 -19.98 6.07
C PRO A 50 -8.19 -18.56 6.65
N HIS A 51 -8.43 -17.57 5.78
CA HIS A 51 -8.39 -16.15 6.12
C HIS A 51 -9.17 -15.78 7.40
N HIS A 52 -10.36 -16.35 7.62
CA HIS A 52 -11.15 -16.05 8.82
C HIS A 52 -10.43 -16.49 10.12
N ARG A 53 -9.68 -17.60 10.11
CA ARG A 53 -8.89 -18.05 11.28
C ARG A 53 -7.68 -17.13 11.52
N VAL A 54 -7.08 -16.58 10.46
CA VAL A 54 -6.04 -15.55 10.56
C VAL A 54 -6.59 -14.29 11.24
N VAL A 55 -7.75 -13.82 10.79
CA VAL A 55 -8.47 -12.67 11.37
C VAL A 55 -8.80 -12.91 12.84
N ASP A 56 -9.33 -14.10 13.18
CA ASP A 56 -9.67 -14.46 14.55
C ASP A 56 -8.41 -14.51 15.43
N TYR A 57 -7.28 -15.00 14.91
CA TYR A 57 -6.02 -15.00 15.65
C TYR A 57 -5.47 -13.60 15.89
N VAL A 58 -5.56 -12.69 14.91
CA VAL A 58 -5.14 -11.29 15.09
C VAL A 58 -5.94 -10.62 16.21
N ARG A 59 -7.26 -10.86 16.25
CA ARG A 59 -8.14 -10.38 17.33
C ARG A 59 -7.75 -10.98 18.68
N HIS A 60 -7.54 -12.30 18.73
CA HIS A 60 -7.11 -12.99 19.94
C HIS A 60 -5.83 -12.39 20.51
N VAL A 61 -4.81 -12.15 19.67
CA VAL A 61 -3.55 -11.54 20.12
C VAL A 61 -3.78 -10.13 20.66
N ALA A 62 -4.60 -9.31 19.99
CA ALA A 62 -4.91 -7.96 20.44
C ALA A 62 -5.71 -7.92 21.75
N GLU A 63 -6.61 -8.87 21.97
CA GLU A 63 -7.41 -8.98 23.20
C GLU A 63 -6.57 -9.43 24.40
N HIS A 64 -5.52 -10.22 24.16
CA HIS A 64 -4.70 -10.83 25.21
C HIS A 64 -3.27 -10.27 25.30
N SER A 65 -2.95 -9.22 24.55
CA SER A 65 -1.67 -8.53 24.64
C SER A 65 -1.81 -7.01 24.69
N PRO A 66 -1.25 -6.35 25.73
CA PRO A 66 -1.21 -4.89 25.79
C PRO A 66 -0.25 -4.27 24.74
N ARG A 67 0.49 -5.10 23.98
CA ARG A 67 1.38 -4.64 22.91
C ARG A 67 0.68 -4.49 21.57
N VAL A 68 -0.52 -5.06 21.38
CA VAL A 68 -1.13 -5.20 20.06
C VAL A 68 -2.50 -4.52 20.03
N THR A 69 -2.69 -3.65 19.05
CA THR A 69 -4.02 -3.20 18.62
C THR A 69 -4.22 -3.59 17.15
N HIS A 70 -5.46 -3.58 16.66
CA HIS A 70 -5.71 -3.83 15.25
C HIS A 70 -6.79 -2.90 14.71
N ARG A 71 -6.76 -2.64 13.41
CA ARG A 71 -7.77 -1.86 12.70
C ARG A 71 -8.09 -2.48 11.35
N ARG A 72 -9.37 -2.53 11.01
CA ARG A 72 -9.80 -2.77 9.62
C ARG A 72 -9.57 -1.51 8.81
N TYR A 73 -8.78 -1.61 7.74
CA TYR A 73 -8.49 -0.48 6.85
C TYR A 73 -9.25 -0.56 5.53
N GLY A 74 -9.83 -1.71 5.20
CA GLY A 74 -10.57 -1.87 3.95
C GLY A 74 -11.33 -3.18 3.85
N THR A 75 -11.76 -3.45 2.63
CA THR A 75 -12.43 -4.69 2.23
C THR A 75 -11.90 -5.11 0.87
N SER A 76 -11.70 -6.40 0.67
CA SER A 76 -11.40 -6.97 -0.64
C SER A 76 -12.61 -6.94 -1.59
N VAL A 77 -12.39 -7.33 -2.85
CA VAL A 77 -13.44 -7.46 -3.86
C VAL A 77 -14.58 -8.37 -3.40
N GLU A 78 -14.28 -9.52 -2.79
CA GLU A 78 -15.29 -10.48 -2.30
C GLU A 78 -15.83 -10.15 -0.90
N GLY A 79 -15.54 -8.97 -0.36
CA GLY A 79 -16.11 -8.53 0.92
C GLY A 79 -15.32 -8.96 2.16
N ARG A 80 -14.10 -9.51 2.02
CA ARG A 80 -13.29 -9.96 3.16
C ARG A 80 -12.57 -8.78 3.84
N PRO A 81 -12.47 -8.77 5.18
CA PRO A 81 -11.86 -7.65 5.90
C PRO A 81 -10.34 -7.62 5.71
N LEU A 82 -9.81 -6.44 5.39
CA LEU A 82 -8.36 -6.18 5.38
C LEU A 82 -7.97 -5.54 6.72
N LEU A 83 -7.00 -6.14 7.43
CA LEU A 83 -6.62 -5.77 8.79
C LEU A 83 -5.16 -5.32 8.87
N LEU A 84 -4.91 -4.30 9.69
CA LEU A 84 -3.56 -3.87 10.07
C LEU A 84 -3.42 -3.98 11.59
N ALA A 85 -2.48 -4.81 12.05
CA ALA A 85 -2.09 -4.89 13.46
C ALA A 85 -1.00 -3.86 13.75
N THR A 86 -1.12 -3.13 14.86
CA THR A 86 -0.12 -2.19 15.36
C THR A 86 0.50 -2.75 16.63
N ILE A 87 1.80 -3.07 16.57
CA ILE A 87 2.53 -3.79 17.60
C ILE A 87 3.66 -2.90 18.12
N THR A 88 3.62 -2.57 19.41
CA THR A 88 4.64 -1.76 20.10
C THR A 88 4.48 -1.88 21.62
N THR A 89 5.33 -1.25 22.43
CA THR A 89 5.16 -1.30 23.89
C THR A 89 3.93 -0.52 24.36
N PRO A 90 3.35 -0.84 25.54
CA PRO A 90 2.17 -0.14 26.06
C PRO A 90 2.38 1.39 26.16
N ASN A 91 3.60 1.82 26.47
CA ASN A 91 3.96 3.25 26.50
C ASN A 91 3.82 3.89 25.12
N ASN A 92 4.28 3.22 24.06
CA ASN A 92 4.13 3.68 22.69
C ASN A 92 2.66 3.59 22.21
N GLN A 93 1.91 2.57 22.61
CA GLN A 93 0.47 2.47 22.32
C GLN A 93 -0.31 3.69 22.84
N ASN A 94 -0.01 4.15 24.05
CA ASN A 94 -0.66 5.32 24.64
C ASN A 94 -0.42 6.63 23.88
N ARG A 95 0.66 6.71 23.08
CA ARG A 95 1.03 7.89 22.27
C ARG A 95 1.02 7.62 20.78
N ILE A 96 0.33 6.57 20.33
CA ILE A 96 0.42 6.06 18.96
C ILE A 96 0.01 7.09 17.90
N GLU A 97 -1.04 7.86 18.15
CA GLU A 97 -1.47 8.91 17.23
C GLU A 97 -0.49 10.09 17.18
N THR A 98 0.21 10.40 18.28
CA THR A 98 1.29 11.39 18.30
C THR A 98 2.46 10.91 17.44
N LEU A 99 2.94 9.67 17.64
CA LEU A 99 4.03 9.07 16.86
C LEU A 99 3.70 9.06 15.36
N ARG A 100 2.48 8.67 15.01
CA ARG A 100 1.99 8.66 13.63
C ARG A 100 1.97 10.07 13.02
N ARG A 101 1.38 11.04 13.71
CA ARG A 101 1.30 12.43 13.20
C ARG A 101 2.67 13.07 13.09
N ASP A 102 3.56 12.82 14.04
CA ASP A 102 4.92 13.34 14.02
C ASP A 102 5.71 12.77 12.85
N ASN A 103 5.50 11.51 12.50
CA ASN A 103 6.09 10.97 11.29
C ASN A 103 5.58 11.66 10.01
N LEU A 104 4.28 11.97 9.92
CA LEU A 104 3.73 12.73 8.79
C LEU A 104 4.30 14.15 8.69
N LYS A 105 4.59 14.79 9.83
CA LYS A 105 5.29 16.09 9.86
C LYS A 105 6.72 15.95 9.36
N ARG A 106 7.45 14.92 9.78
CA ARG A 106 8.81 14.61 9.27
C ARG A 106 8.83 14.37 7.76
N ALA A 107 7.76 13.78 7.22
CA ALA A 107 7.58 13.59 5.79
C ALA A 107 7.16 14.89 5.05
N GLY A 108 6.86 15.98 5.74
CA GLY A 108 6.35 17.23 5.15
C GLY A 108 4.91 17.15 4.61
N VAL A 109 4.19 16.05 4.89
CA VAL A 109 2.80 15.86 4.44
C VAL A 109 1.77 16.30 5.48
N ALA A 110 2.21 16.68 6.69
CA ALA A 110 1.41 17.32 7.72
C ALA A 110 2.14 18.54 8.29
N GLU A 111 1.37 19.52 8.79
CA GLU A 111 1.92 20.76 9.35
C GLU A 111 2.43 20.61 10.80
N GLY A 112 3.38 21.48 11.14
CA GLY A 112 3.97 21.62 12.47
C GLY A 112 5.24 20.79 12.67
N GLU A 113 5.85 20.92 13.85
CA GLU A 113 7.07 20.21 14.21
C GLU A 113 6.77 18.88 14.91
N PRO A 114 7.57 17.82 14.66
CA PRO A 114 7.44 16.55 15.36
C PRO A 114 7.84 16.70 16.83
N GLN A 115 7.17 15.95 17.72
CA GLN A 115 7.42 15.96 19.16
C GLN A 115 8.20 14.70 19.58
N GLY A 116 9.01 14.84 20.64
CA GLY A 116 9.68 13.70 21.28
C GLY A 116 10.81 13.04 20.48
N GLU A 117 11.33 11.97 21.08
CA GLU A 117 12.40 11.14 20.51
C GLU A 117 11.90 10.36 19.30
N PRO A 118 12.77 10.12 18.29
CA PRO A 118 12.39 9.38 17.10
C PRO A 118 11.96 7.94 17.46
N THR A 119 10.87 7.46 16.89
CA THR A 119 10.46 6.04 16.95
C THR A 119 10.29 5.56 15.53
N ALA A 120 10.98 4.47 15.16
CA ALA A 120 10.95 3.99 13.79
C ALA A 120 9.67 3.18 13.53
N LEU A 121 8.98 3.53 12.44
CA LEU A 121 7.83 2.79 11.93
C LEU A 121 8.29 1.72 10.92
N VAL A 122 7.93 0.46 11.17
CA VAL A 122 8.23 -0.70 10.30
C VAL A 122 6.92 -1.27 9.79
N TRP A 123 6.81 -1.51 8.49
CA TRP A 123 5.66 -2.15 7.86
C TRP A 123 6.02 -3.54 7.34
N LEU A 124 5.26 -4.55 7.73
CA LEU A 124 5.42 -5.94 7.31
C LEU A 124 4.15 -6.36 6.57
N SER A 125 4.29 -6.61 5.28
CA SER A 125 3.23 -6.98 4.35
C SER A 125 3.31 -8.47 4.06
N TYR A 126 2.21 -9.20 4.24
CA TYR A 126 2.15 -10.65 3.98
C TYR A 126 1.01 -11.00 3.01
N GLY A 127 1.20 -12.05 2.22
CA GLY A 127 0.15 -12.64 1.40
C GLY A 127 -0.40 -11.74 0.31
N VAL A 128 0.44 -10.94 -0.37
CA VAL A 128 -0.01 -10.15 -1.55
C VAL A 128 -0.35 -11.04 -2.74
N HIS A 129 0.30 -12.20 -2.83
CA HIS A 129 -0.12 -13.29 -3.69
C HIS A 129 -0.88 -14.33 -2.88
N GLY A 130 -2.14 -14.57 -3.23
CA GLY A 130 -3.04 -15.39 -2.41
C GLY A 130 -2.69 -16.87 -2.37
N ASN A 131 -1.74 -17.33 -3.18
CA ASN A 131 -1.25 -18.72 -3.22
C ASN A 131 0.09 -18.94 -2.51
N GLU A 132 0.67 -17.89 -1.93
CA GLU A 132 1.92 -17.91 -1.17
C GLU A 132 1.62 -18.08 0.33
N SER A 133 1.06 -19.23 0.69
CA SER A 133 0.54 -19.49 2.04
C SER A 133 1.60 -19.39 3.15
N VAL A 134 2.87 -19.65 2.86
CA VAL A 134 3.96 -19.54 3.85
C VAL A 134 4.09 -18.12 4.39
N SER A 135 3.83 -17.11 3.55
CA SER A 135 3.75 -15.71 3.96
C SER A 135 2.71 -15.47 5.06
N THR A 136 1.51 -16.01 4.88
CA THR A 136 0.43 -15.90 5.87
C THR A 136 0.79 -16.64 7.17
N GLU A 137 1.35 -17.85 7.08
CA GLU A 137 1.74 -18.63 8.26
C GLU A 137 2.87 -17.96 9.06
N ALA A 138 3.83 -17.32 8.37
CA ALA A 138 4.88 -16.53 8.99
C ALA A 138 4.32 -15.32 9.73
N ALA A 139 3.30 -14.64 9.17
CA ALA A 139 2.64 -13.51 9.81
C ALA A 139 2.09 -13.85 11.20
N LEU A 140 1.47 -15.03 11.36
CA LEU A 140 0.93 -15.48 12.66
C LEU A 140 2.03 -15.68 13.69
N ARG A 141 3.16 -16.26 13.27
CA ARG A 141 4.32 -16.49 14.13
C ARG A 141 5.00 -15.18 14.52
N THR A 142 5.18 -14.26 13.57
CA THR A 142 5.73 -12.91 13.80
C THR A 142 4.84 -12.12 14.76
N LEU A 143 3.53 -12.13 14.54
CA LEU A 143 2.56 -11.47 15.42
C LEU A 143 2.65 -11.99 16.85
N TYR A 144 2.73 -13.31 17.04
CA TYR A 144 2.92 -13.91 18.37
C TYR A 144 4.25 -13.48 19.00
N ALA A 145 5.36 -13.57 18.25
CA ALA A 145 6.70 -13.28 18.76
C ALA A 145 6.85 -11.82 19.25
N LEU A 146 6.27 -10.86 18.51
CA LEU A 146 6.29 -9.44 18.87
C LEU A 146 5.22 -9.11 19.93
N GLY A 147 4.03 -9.68 19.78
CA GLY A 147 2.88 -9.44 20.64
C GLY A 147 3.03 -10.06 22.03
N ASN A 148 3.82 -11.12 22.21
CA ASN A 148 3.99 -11.79 23.49
C ASN A 148 4.77 -10.92 24.51
N PRO A 149 4.15 -10.44 25.62
CA PRO A 149 4.82 -9.60 26.61
C PRO A 149 5.95 -10.30 27.37
N GLN A 150 5.91 -11.63 27.46
CA GLN A 150 6.96 -12.46 28.06
C GLN A 150 8.21 -12.57 27.17
N ASN A 151 8.10 -12.21 25.88
CA ASN A 151 9.27 -12.09 25.02
C ASN A 151 9.98 -10.75 25.29
N THR A 152 11.00 -10.79 26.14
CA THR A 152 11.79 -9.62 26.54
C THR A 152 12.74 -9.15 25.44
N ARG A 153 13.22 -10.07 24.59
CA ARG A 153 14.08 -9.74 23.44
C ARG A 153 13.36 -8.81 22.46
N THR A 154 12.18 -9.20 21.99
CA THR A 154 11.38 -8.36 21.09
C THR A 154 10.84 -7.13 21.79
N GLY A 155 10.56 -7.23 23.10
CA GLY A 155 10.12 -6.08 23.92
C GLY A 155 11.07 -4.90 23.85
N GLY A 156 12.38 -5.13 23.97
CA GLY A 156 13.38 -4.06 23.88
C GLY A 156 13.46 -3.39 22.51
N TRP A 157 13.15 -4.11 21.42
CA TRP A 157 13.09 -3.51 20.08
C TRP A 157 11.86 -2.61 19.92
N LEU A 158 10.73 -3.02 20.51
CA LEU A 158 9.45 -2.31 20.42
C LEU A 158 9.42 -1.01 21.21
N ASP A 159 10.38 -0.74 22.10
CA ASP A 159 10.51 0.57 22.75
C ASP A 159 10.86 1.66 21.74
N ASN A 160 11.66 1.29 20.73
CA ASN A 160 12.16 2.19 19.68
C ASN A 160 11.46 2.00 18.33
N THR A 161 10.50 1.08 18.25
CA THR A 161 9.79 0.76 17.01
C THR A 161 8.28 0.63 17.19
N VAL A 162 7.55 0.96 16.13
CA VAL A 162 6.16 0.57 15.93
C VAL A 162 6.10 -0.31 14.70
N VAL A 163 5.64 -1.55 14.87
CA VAL A 163 5.46 -2.50 13.77
C VAL A 163 4.01 -2.49 13.32
N LEU A 164 3.80 -2.26 12.04
CA LEU A 164 2.52 -2.31 11.34
C LEU A 164 2.52 -3.61 10.52
N LEU A 165 1.70 -4.58 10.91
CA LEU A 165 1.67 -5.90 10.30
C LEU A 165 0.33 -6.11 9.60
N ASP A 166 0.38 -6.31 8.29
CA ASP A 166 -0.76 -6.75 7.50
C ASP A 166 -0.61 -8.26 7.21
N PRO A 167 -1.44 -9.12 7.82
CA PRO A 167 -1.23 -10.55 7.75
C PRO A 167 -1.63 -11.16 6.41
N VAL A 168 -2.52 -10.53 5.64
CA VAL A 168 -3.02 -11.04 4.34
C VAL A 168 -3.51 -9.87 3.48
N LEU A 169 -2.67 -9.48 2.51
CA LEU A 169 -2.97 -8.42 1.54
C LEU A 169 -3.98 -8.83 0.47
N ASN A 170 -3.98 -10.11 0.07
CA ASN A 170 -4.91 -10.68 -0.88
C ASN A 170 -5.72 -11.82 -0.23
N PRO A 171 -6.81 -11.49 0.49
CA PRO A 171 -7.63 -12.51 1.15
C PRO A 171 -8.54 -13.25 0.17
N ASP A 172 -8.65 -12.79 -1.08
CA ASP A 172 -9.50 -13.36 -2.10
C ASP A 172 -8.74 -14.47 -2.84
N HIS A 173 -8.91 -15.70 -2.36
CA HIS A 173 -8.21 -16.87 -2.91
C HIS A 173 -9.03 -17.52 -4.02
N GLU A 174 -8.69 -17.22 -5.28
CA GLU A 174 -9.32 -17.81 -6.46
C GLU A 174 -8.74 -19.19 -6.80
N PRO A 175 -9.52 -20.28 -6.82
CA PRO A 175 -8.99 -21.61 -7.11
C PRO A 175 -8.45 -21.77 -8.54
N TRP A 176 -8.86 -20.92 -9.48
CA TRP A 176 -8.37 -20.91 -10.86
C TRP A 176 -8.04 -19.48 -11.31
N PRO A 177 -6.87 -19.21 -11.92
CA PRO A 177 -5.83 -20.17 -12.33
C PRO A 177 -4.85 -20.56 -11.22
N GLY A 178 -5.12 -20.20 -9.96
CA GLY A 178 -4.34 -20.69 -8.81
C GLY A 178 -4.06 -19.66 -7.72
N GLY A 179 -4.92 -18.66 -7.55
CA GLY A 179 -4.99 -17.81 -6.36
C GLY A 179 -3.88 -16.78 -6.18
N ARG A 180 -2.92 -16.67 -7.12
CA ARG A 180 -1.85 -15.65 -7.05
C ARG A 180 -2.41 -14.23 -7.11
N THR A 181 -3.24 -13.97 -8.11
CA THR A 181 -3.86 -12.67 -8.36
C THR A 181 -5.13 -12.48 -7.52
N ASN A 182 -5.69 -11.27 -7.47
CA ASN A 182 -6.98 -11.02 -6.81
C ASN A 182 -8.16 -11.61 -7.60
N HIS A 183 -9.38 -11.39 -7.12
CA HIS A 183 -10.62 -11.86 -7.76
C HIS A 183 -10.74 -11.50 -9.26
N TYR A 184 -10.25 -10.32 -9.66
CA TYR A 184 -10.30 -9.85 -11.06
C TYR A 184 -9.05 -10.24 -11.86
N TYR A 185 -8.21 -11.13 -11.34
CA TYR A 185 -6.96 -11.57 -11.93
C TYR A 185 -5.89 -10.49 -12.10
N PHE A 186 -5.92 -9.45 -11.27
CA PHE A 186 -4.84 -8.47 -11.20
C PHE A 186 -3.77 -8.90 -10.19
N ASP A 187 -2.51 -8.73 -10.58
CA ASP A 187 -1.38 -8.90 -9.67
C ASP A 187 -1.27 -7.67 -8.76
N LEU A 188 -1.57 -7.86 -7.46
CA LEU A 188 -1.53 -6.78 -6.47
C LEU A 188 -0.10 -6.31 -6.14
N ASN A 189 0.92 -7.09 -6.48
CA ASN A 189 2.32 -6.69 -6.44
C ASN A 189 2.80 -6.09 -7.78
N ARG A 190 1.87 -5.64 -8.64
CA ARG A 190 2.14 -4.74 -9.77
C ARG A 190 1.35 -3.45 -9.70
N ASP A 191 0.41 -3.36 -8.76
CA ASP A 191 -0.63 -2.34 -8.72
C ASP A 191 -0.30 -1.17 -7.79
N TRP A 192 0.79 -1.18 -7.01
CA TRP A 192 1.06 -0.11 -6.01
C TRP A 192 1.09 1.30 -6.61
N ALA A 193 1.81 1.48 -7.73
CA ALA A 193 1.86 2.74 -8.46
C ALA A 193 0.52 3.08 -9.14
N TRP A 194 -0.30 2.09 -9.48
CA TRP A 194 -1.52 2.31 -10.26
C TRP A 194 -2.77 2.48 -9.40
N GLY A 195 -2.86 1.76 -8.28
CA GLY A 195 -3.98 1.71 -7.37
C GLY A 195 -5.30 1.42 -8.07
N THR A 196 -5.30 0.48 -9.01
CA THR A 196 -6.50 0.14 -9.78
C THR A 196 -7.45 -0.74 -8.98
N GLN A 197 -6.92 -1.61 -8.12
CA GLN A 197 -7.70 -2.60 -7.37
C GLN A 197 -8.19 -2.07 -6.00
N PRO A 198 -9.37 -2.51 -5.51
CA PRO A 198 -9.89 -2.08 -4.20
C PRO A 198 -8.94 -2.35 -3.05
N GLU A 199 -8.29 -3.52 -3.02
CA GLU A 199 -7.31 -3.89 -1.99
C GLU A 199 -6.17 -2.87 -1.94
N THR A 200 -5.57 -2.59 -3.12
CA THR A 200 -4.50 -1.61 -3.24
C THR A 200 -4.94 -0.22 -2.83
N ARG A 201 -6.14 0.24 -3.23
CA ARG A 201 -6.63 1.58 -2.86
C ARG A 201 -6.75 1.76 -1.35
N HIS A 202 -7.35 0.78 -0.67
CA HIS A 202 -7.44 0.78 0.78
C HIS A 202 -6.05 0.73 1.44
N ARG A 203 -5.13 -0.05 0.87
CA ARG A 203 -3.75 -0.15 1.33
C ARG A 203 -2.98 1.16 1.17
N LEU A 204 -3.15 1.87 0.06
CA LEU A 204 -2.54 3.18 -0.18
C LEU A 204 -3.00 4.22 0.85
N GLU A 205 -4.30 4.27 1.17
CA GLU A 205 -4.83 5.14 2.23
C GLU A 205 -4.23 4.81 3.60
N ALA A 206 -4.15 3.51 3.94
CA ALA A 206 -3.53 3.05 5.18
C ALA A 206 -2.04 3.40 5.22
N TYR A 207 -1.32 3.18 4.12
CA TYR A 207 0.10 3.48 4.01
C TYR A 207 0.36 4.97 4.15
N HIS A 208 -0.37 5.84 3.43
CA HIS A 208 -0.22 7.30 3.53
C HIS A 208 -0.59 7.86 4.90
N ARG A 209 -1.43 7.16 5.67
CA ARG A 209 -1.73 7.51 7.05
C ARG A 209 -0.53 7.31 8.00
N TRP A 210 0.40 6.42 7.67
CA TRP A 210 1.54 6.04 8.52
C TRP A 210 2.90 6.45 7.97
N MET A 211 3.14 6.31 6.67
CA MET A 211 4.40 6.59 5.98
C MET A 211 5.61 5.88 6.63
N PRO A 212 5.63 4.55 6.69
CA PRO A 212 6.66 3.81 7.42
C PRO A 212 8.06 4.07 6.87
N HIS A 213 9.06 3.84 7.72
CA HIS A 213 10.47 4.06 7.38
C HIS A 213 11.14 2.82 6.79
N VAL A 214 10.63 1.64 7.12
CA VAL A 214 11.07 0.35 6.61
C VAL A 214 9.84 -0.43 6.18
N HIS A 215 9.88 -1.06 5.01
CA HIS A 215 8.83 -1.91 4.47
C HIS A 215 9.44 -3.24 4.05
N VAL A 216 8.82 -4.35 4.46
CA VAL A 216 9.13 -5.68 3.92
C VAL A 216 7.88 -6.29 3.32
N ASP A 217 7.94 -6.66 2.04
CA ASP A 217 6.92 -7.43 1.34
C ASP A 217 7.33 -8.91 1.33
N PHE A 218 6.57 -9.74 2.05
CA PHE A 218 6.87 -11.16 2.23
C PHE A 218 6.12 -12.00 1.20
N HIS A 219 6.91 -12.78 0.47
CA HIS A 219 6.53 -13.67 -0.59
C HIS A 219 7.01 -15.10 -0.32
N GLU A 220 6.92 -15.96 -1.33
CA GLU A 220 7.29 -17.38 -1.26
C GLU A 220 7.83 -17.87 -2.61
N MET A 221 8.89 -18.67 -2.57
CA MET A 221 9.55 -19.26 -3.75
C MET A 221 8.98 -20.63 -4.15
N GLY A 222 9.70 -21.35 -5.02
CA GLY A 222 9.50 -22.76 -5.28
C GLY A 222 10.08 -23.67 -4.19
N VAL A 223 9.68 -24.94 -4.23
CA VAL A 223 10.06 -25.96 -3.23
C VAL A 223 11.57 -26.21 -3.14
N ASP A 224 12.29 -26.02 -4.24
CA ASP A 224 13.73 -26.26 -4.35
C ASP A 224 14.55 -24.96 -4.22
N ASP A 225 13.89 -23.82 -4.05
CA ASP A 225 14.54 -22.52 -3.95
C ASP A 225 14.87 -22.17 -2.50
N PRO A 226 16.10 -21.69 -2.21
CA PRO A 226 16.44 -21.16 -0.90
C PRO A 226 15.74 -19.81 -0.62
N TYR A 227 15.81 -19.36 0.64
CA TYR A 227 15.21 -18.10 1.04
C TYR A 227 15.95 -16.91 0.38
N TYR A 228 15.22 -15.91 -0.12
CA TYR A 228 15.82 -14.64 -0.52
C TYR A 228 15.44 -13.51 0.42
N PHE A 229 16.41 -12.66 0.74
CA PHE A 229 16.18 -11.38 1.42
C PHE A 229 17.11 -10.32 0.86
N ALA A 230 16.79 -9.07 1.16
CA ALA A 230 17.61 -7.91 0.77
C ALA A 230 19.10 -8.10 1.13
N PRO A 231 20.04 -7.58 0.34
CA PRO A 231 19.85 -6.57 -0.70
C PRO A 231 19.36 -7.11 -2.06
N ALA A 232 18.72 -6.22 -2.82
CA ALA A 232 18.38 -6.39 -4.23
C ALA A 232 19.59 -6.31 -5.17
N GLY A 233 19.45 -6.88 -6.36
CA GLY A 233 20.39 -6.75 -7.47
C GLY A 233 20.09 -5.54 -8.35
N GLU A 234 21.04 -5.17 -9.20
CA GLU A 234 20.83 -4.17 -10.27
C GLU A 234 19.84 -4.72 -11.32
N PRO A 235 19.10 -3.85 -12.05
CA PRO A 235 19.19 -2.39 -12.05
C PRO A 235 18.43 -1.71 -10.90
N PHE A 236 19.01 -0.64 -10.36
CA PHE A 236 18.32 0.28 -9.46
C PHE A 236 17.79 1.50 -10.22
N HIS A 237 16.60 1.97 -9.84
CA HIS A 237 16.15 3.27 -10.34
C HIS A 237 17.06 4.39 -9.83
N GLU A 238 17.49 5.29 -10.72
CA GLU A 238 18.37 6.43 -10.41
C GLU A 238 17.87 7.39 -9.31
N ASN A 239 16.59 7.28 -8.92
CA ASN A 239 15.99 8.15 -7.91
C ASN A 239 16.12 7.58 -6.49
N LEU A 240 16.60 6.34 -6.35
CA LEU A 240 16.95 5.75 -5.07
C LEU A 240 18.15 6.47 -4.46
N THR A 241 18.14 6.65 -3.14
CA THR A 241 19.27 7.26 -2.43
C THR A 241 20.28 6.20 -2.03
N GLU A 242 21.57 6.58 -1.99
CA GLU A 242 22.65 5.72 -1.48
C GLU A 242 22.31 5.17 -0.08
N TRP A 243 21.74 6.00 0.80
CA TRP A 243 21.28 5.55 2.11
C TRP A 243 20.26 4.42 2.05
N GLN A 244 19.30 4.48 1.12
CA GLN A 244 18.28 3.45 1.00
C GLN A 244 18.87 2.12 0.55
N ILE A 245 19.85 2.16 -0.35
CA ILE A 245 20.59 0.99 -0.83
C ILE A 245 21.46 0.44 0.30
N ASP A 246 22.31 1.26 0.93
CA ASP A 246 23.22 0.85 2.02
C ASP A 246 22.51 0.21 3.21
N PHE A 247 21.31 0.71 3.55
CA PHE A 247 20.58 0.17 4.69
C PHE A 247 19.99 -1.21 4.42
N GLN A 248 19.70 -1.55 3.15
CA GLN A 248 19.35 -2.92 2.77
C GLN A 248 20.50 -3.88 3.06
N PHE A 249 21.74 -3.52 2.74
CA PHE A 249 22.92 -4.33 3.10
C PHE A 249 23.07 -4.49 4.62
N THR A 250 22.75 -3.45 5.38
CA THR A 250 22.82 -3.52 6.86
C THR A 250 21.81 -4.52 7.41
N ILE A 251 20.57 -4.50 6.91
CA ILE A 251 19.53 -5.47 7.30
C ILE A 251 19.87 -6.88 6.79
N GLY A 252 20.33 -6.99 5.53
CA GLY A 252 20.70 -8.24 4.89
C GLY A 252 21.81 -8.99 5.62
N ARG A 253 22.86 -8.29 6.06
CA ARG A 253 23.93 -8.89 6.88
C ARG A 253 23.40 -9.47 8.19
N ASN A 254 22.48 -8.76 8.86
CA ASN A 254 21.88 -9.27 10.10
C ASN A 254 21.02 -10.50 9.84
N ASN A 255 20.21 -10.51 8.77
CA ASN A 255 19.48 -11.72 8.35
C ASN A 255 20.44 -12.88 8.08
N ALA A 256 21.52 -12.65 7.33
CA ALA A 256 22.53 -13.65 7.04
C ALA A 256 23.17 -14.25 8.30
N GLU A 257 23.44 -13.46 9.34
CA GLU A 257 23.96 -13.97 10.62
C GLU A 257 23.04 -15.04 11.21
N TYR A 258 21.73 -14.78 11.29
CA TYR A 258 20.75 -15.77 11.78
C TYR A 258 20.68 -17.01 10.90
N PHE A 259 20.71 -16.85 9.57
CA PHE A 259 20.66 -17.99 8.65
C PHE A 259 21.91 -18.85 8.78
N ASN A 260 23.09 -18.23 8.87
CA ASN A 260 24.37 -18.91 9.06
C ASN A 260 24.42 -19.66 10.39
N GLU A 261 23.96 -19.05 11.48
CA GLU A 261 23.87 -19.72 12.79
C GLU A 261 22.98 -20.96 12.77
N ASN A 262 21.91 -20.93 11.97
CA ASN A 262 20.95 -22.04 11.87
C ASN A 262 21.25 -23.02 10.71
N GLY A 263 22.29 -22.74 9.91
CA GLY A 263 22.62 -23.53 8.71
C GLY A 263 21.52 -23.52 7.64
N TRP A 264 20.76 -22.43 7.53
CA TRP A 264 19.72 -22.27 6.52
C TRP A 264 20.30 -21.68 5.24
N LEU A 265 19.87 -22.21 4.08
CA LEU A 265 20.29 -21.71 2.77
C LEU A 265 19.53 -20.44 2.41
N TYR A 266 20.27 -19.47 1.87
CA TYR A 266 19.73 -18.21 1.35
C TYR A 266 20.58 -17.69 0.19
N PHE A 267 20.04 -16.71 -0.53
CA PHE A 267 20.76 -15.93 -1.55
C PHE A 267 20.32 -14.45 -1.52
N THR A 268 21.12 -13.57 -2.12
CA THR A 268 20.93 -12.10 -2.17
C THR A 268 21.47 -11.54 -3.49
N GLU A 269 21.13 -10.30 -3.88
CA GLU A 269 21.74 -9.55 -5.03
C GLU A 269 21.53 -10.13 -6.44
N GLU A 270 20.79 -11.23 -6.62
CA GLU A 270 20.76 -11.94 -7.91
C GLU A 270 19.54 -11.64 -8.79
N VAL A 271 18.32 -11.84 -8.28
CA VAL A 271 17.11 -12.00 -9.13
C VAL A 271 16.19 -10.77 -9.08
N PHE A 272 16.08 -10.15 -7.92
CA PHE A 272 15.10 -9.09 -7.67
C PHE A 272 15.78 -7.73 -7.75
N ASP A 273 15.25 -6.87 -8.63
CA ASP A 273 15.73 -5.51 -8.84
C ASP A 273 14.86 -4.47 -8.10
N LEU A 274 15.28 -3.20 -8.12
CA LEU A 274 14.53 -2.09 -7.54
C LEU A 274 14.23 -1.00 -8.57
N PHE A 275 13.88 -1.43 -9.78
CA PHE A 275 13.69 -0.53 -10.91
C PHE A 275 12.24 -0.07 -11.07
N TYR A 276 11.31 -1.01 -11.27
CA TYR A 276 9.92 -0.69 -11.58
C TYR A 276 9.15 -0.18 -10.35
N PRO A 277 8.41 0.95 -10.41
CA PRO A 277 7.78 1.59 -9.26
C PRO A 277 6.48 0.95 -8.74
N GLY A 278 6.02 -0.16 -9.31
CA GLY A 278 4.74 -0.76 -8.94
C GLY A 278 4.82 -1.91 -7.93
N TYR A 279 6.01 -2.25 -7.42
CA TYR A 279 6.21 -3.32 -6.44
C TYR A 279 6.04 -2.85 -5.00
N GLY A 280 5.81 -3.81 -4.10
CA GLY A 280 5.72 -3.61 -2.66
C GLY A 280 7.05 -3.29 -1.98
N ASP A 281 8.17 -3.32 -2.69
CA ASP A 281 9.47 -2.84 -2.21
C ASP A 281 9.86 -1.49 -2.83
N THR A 282 9.69 -1.31 -4.14
CA THR A 282 10.05 -0.07 -4.85
C THR A 282 9.10 1.08 -4.61
N TRP A 283 7.78 0.86 -4.59
CA TRP A 283 6.84 1.94 -4.33
C TRP A 283 7.06 2.57 -2.94
N PRO A 284 7.27 1.79 -1.85
CA PRO A 284 7.74 2.32 -0.57
C PRO A 284 9.04 3.11 -0.64
N LEU A 285 10.04 2.67 -1.42
CA LEU A 285 11.31 3.39 -1.60
C LEU A 285 11.07 4.80 -2.19
N PHE A 286 10.17 4.93 -3.16
CA PHE A 286 9.78 6.24 -3.73
C PHE A 286 8.91 7.09 -2.80
N ASN A 287 8.46 6.51 -1.69
CA ASN A 287 7.80 7.18 -0.57
C ASN A 287 8.74 7.39 0.64
N GLY A 288 10.05 7.21 0.46
CA GLY A 288 11.08 7.50 1.46
C GLY A 288 11.43 6.35 2.41
N ALA A 289 10.71 5.22 2.33
CA ALA A 289 11.01 4.04 3.14
C ALA A 289 12.28 3.32 2.63
N ILE A 290 12.77 2.37 3.42
CA ILE A 290 13.63 1.28 2.95
C ILE A 290 12.72 0.09 2.62
N GLY A 291 12.43 -0.11 1.35
CA GLY A 291 11.60 -1.21 0.88
C GLY A 291 12.44 -2.43 0.50
N MET A 292 11.92 -3.62 0.79
CA MET A 292 12.60 -4.90 0.56
C MET A 292 11.56 -5.99 0.26
N THR A 293 11.93 -6.91 -0.63
CA THR A 293 11.20 -8.16 -0.88
C THR A 293 11.89 -9.31 -0.16
N TYR A 294 11.16 -10.08 0.62
CA TYR A 294 11.64 -11.33 1.23
C TYR A 294 10.87 -12.50 0.63
N GLU A 295 11.58 -13.45 0.03
CA GLU A 295 10.98 -14.62 -0.57
C GLU A 295 11.28 -15.84 0.30
N GLN A 296 10.24 -16.39 0.90
CA GLN A 296 10.42 -17.50 1.82
C GLN A 296 10.70 -18.79 1.06
N GLY A 297 11.78 -19.47 1.43
CA GLY A 297 12.10 -20.79 0.91
C GLY A 297 11.02 -21.80 1.33
N GLY A 298 10.48 -22.53 0.37
CA GLY A 298 9.32 -23.40 0.57
C GLY A 298 8.43 -23.38 -0.65
N SER A 299 7.48 -24.29 -0.72
CA SER A 299 6.38 -24.23 -1.69
C SER A 299 5.09 -24.09 -0.94
N GLY A 300 4.11 -23.43 -1.57
CA GLY A 300 2.79 -23.25 -1.02
C GLY A 300 2.10 -24.56 -0.68
N ARG A 301 2.69 -25.74 -0.92
CA ARG A 301 2.22 -27.08 -0.50
C ARG A 301 2.97 -27.67 0.73
N ALA A 302 4.02 -27.03 1.23
CA ALA A 302 4.95 -27.57 2.23
C ALA A 302 5.23 -26.64 3.44
N GLY A 303 4.75 -25.40 3.44
CA GLY A 303 4.39 -24.66 4.67
C GLY A 303 5.50 -24.23 5.65
N ARG A 304 6.79 -24.35 5.32
CA ARG A 304 7.85 -24.07 6.32
C ARG A 304 8.16 -22.58 6.46
N ALA A 305 7.47 -21.91 7.37
CA ALA A 305 7.74 -20.50 7.70
C ALA A 305 9.03 -20.32 8.52
N VAL A 306 9.98 -19.55 7.98
CA VAL A 306 11.16 -19.05 8.70
C VAL A 306 10.82 -17.66 9.26
N ILE A 307 10.93 -17.48 10.57
CA ILE A 307 10.65 -16.19 11.21
C ILE A 307 11.92 -15.34 11.21
N THR A 308 11.89 -14.18 10.56
CA THR A 308 12.97 -13.18 10.62
C THR A 308 12.45 -11.87 11.21
N VAL A 309 12.35 -11.80 12.54
CA VAL A 309 12.13 -10.53 13.25
C VAL A 309 13.38 -9.62 13.27
N SER A 310 14.45 -10.07 12.61
CA SER A 310 15.76 -9.40 12.47
C SER A 310 15.64 -7.99 11.88
N THR A 311 14.71 -7.77 10.94
CA THR A 311 14.47 -6.43 10.38
C THR A 311 14.04 -5.44 11.47
N VAL A 312 13.20 -5.87 12.42
CA VAL A 312 12.74 -5.03 13.54
C VAL A 312 13.90 -4.77 14.50
N GLU A 313 14.75 -5.76 14.76
CA GLU A 313 15.97 -5.62 15.58
C GLU A 313 16.93 -4.54 15.03
N VAL A 314 17.34 -4.67 13.77
CA VAL A 314 18.27 -3.72 13.12
C VAL A 314 17.66 -2.34 13.06
N THR A 315 16.36 -2.25 12.76
CA THR A 315 15.66 -0.97 12.71
C THR A 315 15.60 -0.33 14.09
N ALA A 316 15.31 -1.10 15.14
CA ALA A 316 15.30 -0.60 16.52
C ALA A 316 16.69 -0.10 16.96
N ALA A 317 17.75 -0.83 16.61
CA ALA A 317 19.13 -0.43 16.90
C ALA A 317 19.56 0.84 16.15
N ASN A 318 18.92 1.16 15.02
CA ASN A 318 19.25 2.30 14.17
C ASN A 318 18.14 3.36 14.09
N HIS A 319 17.14 3.32 14.98
CA HIS A 319 15.88 4.04 14.83
C HIS A 319 16.08 5.56 14.64
N GLU A 320 16.98 6.20 15.38
CA GLU A 320 17.26 7.63 15.23
C GLU A 320 17.78 7.97 13.83
N ARG A 321 18.71 7.15 13.32
CA ARG A 321 19.33 7.34 12.01
C ARG A 321 18.31 7.11 10.91
N VAL A 322 17.48 6.07 11.03
CA VAL A 322 16.41 5.74 10.09
C VAL A 322 15.40 6.88 10.00
N VAL A 323 14.89 7.36 11.14
CA VAL A 323 13.92 8.48 11.21
C VAL A 323 14.52 9.77 10.66
N ARG A 324 15.78 10.09 11.01
CA ARG A 324 16.47 11.28 10.50
C ARG A 324 16.68 11.24 9.00
N LYS A 325 17.09 10.10 8.44
CA LYS A 325 17.33 9.95 7.00
C LYS A 325 16.03 10.00 6.19
N PHE A 326 14.95 9.44 6.72
CA PHE A 326 13.60 9.58 6.17
C PHE A 326 13.14 11.05 6.13
N ALA A 327 13.31 11.80 7.23
CA ALA A 327 12.99 13.23 7.24
C ALA A 327 13.85 14.01 6.22
N GLY A 328 15.14 13.69 6.14
CA GLY A 328 16.06 14.27 5.16
C GLY A 328 15.67 13.99 3.71
N TYR A 329 15.18 12.78 3.41
CA TYR A 329 14.67 12.40 2.09
C TYR A 329 13.55 13.32 1.61
N HIS A 330 12.57 13.60 2.47
CA HIS A 330 11.43 14.46 2.14
C HIS A 330 11.77 15.96 2.21
N ALA A 331 12.70 16.36 3.08
CA ALA A 331 13.16 17.74 3.14
C ALA A 331 14.02 18.13 1.93
N SER A 332 14.85 17.22 1.42
CA SER A 332 15.73 17.52 0.29
C SER A 332 14.93 17.82 -0.98
N VAL A 333 13.94 16.98 -1.29
CA VAL A 333 13.15 17.10 -2.53
C VAL A 333 12.32 18.38 -2.59
N GLN A 334 11.88 18.92 -1.45
CA GLN A 334 11.13 20.18 -1.43
C GLN A 334 11.98 21.40 -1.79
N ASN A 335 13.29 21.33 -1.54
CA ASN A 335 14.22 22.40 -1.87
C ASN A 335 14.84 22.20 -3.24
N ASP A 336 15.35 20.99 -3.47
CA ASP A 336 16.09 20.57 -4.66
C ASP A 336 15.56 19.19 -5.13
N PRO A 337 14.47 19.18 -5.92
CA PRO A 337 13.98 17.97 -6.55
C PRO A 337 15.08 17.29 -7.39
N PRO A 338 15.26 15.97 -7.27
CA PRO A 338 16.29 15.25 -8.02
C PRO A 338 15.95 15.18 -9.51
N GLY A 339 16.98 15.24 -10.36
CA GLY A 339 16.87 15.13 -11.81
C GLY A 339 16.89 16.49 -12.52
N GLU A 340 16.78 16.47 -13.85
CA GLU A 340 16.84 17.67 -14.69
C GLU A 340 15.57 18.54 -14.58
N TYR A 341 14.40 17.92 -14.36
CA TYR A 341 13.11 18.59 -14.46
C TYR A 341 12.51 18.94 -13.09
N GLN A 342 12.13 20.21 -12.96
CA GLN A 342 11.51 20.77 -11.76
C GLN A 342 9.97 20.82 -11.87
N THR A 343 9.45 20.78 -13.10
CA THR A 343 8.00 20.87 -13.37
C THR A 343 7.61 19.94 -14.50
N TYR A 344 6.47 19.26 -14.35
CA TYR A 344 5.81 18.52 -15.41
C TYR A 344 4.51 19.21 -15.79
N VAL A 345 4.34 19.52 -17.08
CA VAL A 345 3.13 20.15 -17.61
C VAL A 345 2.44 19.13 -18.51
N VAL A 346 1.17 18.85 -18.23
CA VAL A 346 0.33 17.95 -19.01
C VAL A 346 -0.80 18.74 -19.63
N GLN A 347 -0.84 18.76 -20.96
CA GLN A 347 -1.78 19.56 -21.70
C GLN A 347 -3.20 18.99 -21.59
N ARG A 348 -4.19 19.88 -21.53
CA ARG A 348 -5.60 19.47 -21.56
C ARG A 348 -5.95 18.80 -22.88
N ASP A 349 -6.59 17.63 -22.81
CA ASP A 349 -7.21 17.00 -23.97
C ASP A 349 -8.54 17.68 -24.33
N ALA A 350 -9.01 17.50 -25.57
CA ALA A 350 -10.20 18.19 -26.08
C ALA A 350 -11.46 17.98 -25.22
N GLN A 351 -11.61 16.78 -24.64
CA GLN A 351 -12.75 16.41 -23.79
C GLN A 351 -12.44 16.50 -22.28
N GLY A 352 -11.18 16.71 -21.90
CA GLY A 352 -10.70 16.79 -20.52
C GLY A 352 -10.75 15.47 -19.72
N HIS A 353 -11.31 14.39 -20.26
CA HIS A 353 -11.51 13.14 -19.54
C HIS A 353 -10.20 12.42 -19.22
N ARG A 354 -9.21 12.48 -20.13
CA ARG A 354 -7.90 11.86 -19.90
C ARG A 354 -7.12 12.63 -18.85
N LEU A 355 -7.14 13.96 -18.92
CA LEU A 355 -6.53 14.83 -17.91
C LEU A 355 -7.15 14.62 -16.52
N SER A 356 -8.49 14.55 -16.43
CA SER A 356 -9.20 14.27 -15.18
C SER A 356 -8.86 12.88 -14.61
N ALA A 357 -8.71 11.87 -15.46
CA ALA A 357 -8.29 10.54 -15.03
C ALA A 357 -6.84 10.52 -14.51
N LEU A 358 -5.94 11.29 -15.12
CA LEU A 358 -4.59 11.51 -14.60
C LEU A 358 -4.62 12.23 -13.24
N ALA A 359 -5.38 13.32 -13.12
CA ALA A 359 -5.55 14.06 -11.87
C ALA A 359 -6.03 13.12 -10.72
N THR A 360 -7.04 12.28 -11.00
CA THR A 360 -7.54 11.27 -10.05
C THR A 360 -6.45 10.25 -9.65
N HIS A 361 -5.55 9.92 -10.56
CA HIS A 361 -4.41 9.05 -10.25
C HIS A 361 -3.39 9.75 -9.36
N LEU A 362 -3.08 11.02 -9.64
CA LEU A 362 -2.18 11.82 -8.80
C LEU A 362 -2.75 12.01 -7.38
N ASP A 363 -4.05 12.25 -7.25
CA ASP A 363 -4.75 12.32 -5.97
C ASP A 363 -4.58 11.03 -5.16
N ARG A 364 -4.73 9.87 -5.81
CA ARG A 364 -4.54 8.55 -5.18
C ARG A 364 -3.12 8.35 -4.65
N GLN A 365 -2.12 8.91 -5.32
CA GLN A 365 -0.71 8.86 -4.93
C GLN A 365 -0.30 10.01 -3.99
N HIS A 366 -1.26 10.86 -3.61
CA HIS A 366 -1.05 12.08 -2.81
C HIS A 366 -0.02 13.04 -3.44
N ILE A 367 0.12 13.01 -4.78
CA ILE A 367 0.96 13.96 -5.53
C ILE A 367 0.16 15.24 -5.74
N ARG A 368 0.69 16.35 -5.24
CA ARG A 368 0.08 17.67 -5.40
C ARG A 368 0.25 18.14 -6.85
N TYR A 369 -0.82 18.68 -7.40
CA TYR A 369 -0.83 19.33 -8.70
C TYR A 369 -1.71 20.57 -8.61
N GLY A 370 -1.67 21.40 -9.65
CA GLY A 370 -2.69 22.41 -9.90
C GLY A 370 -2.74 22.71 -11.40
N TYR A 371 -3.26 23.87 -11.77
CA TYR A 371 -3.53 24.21 -13.16
C TYR A 371 -2.94 25.56 -13.55
N ALA A 372 -2.65 25.70 -14.83
CA ALA A 372 -2.27 26.98 -15.41
C ALA A 372 -3.49 27.91 -15.49
N THR A 373 -3.35 29.14 -15.02
CA THR A 373 -4.36 30.21 -15.15
C THR A 373 -4.07 31.16 -16.31
N GLU A 374 -2.81 31.25 -16.71
CA GLU A 374 -2.34 32.13 -17.77
C GLU A 374 -1.57 31.34 -18.82
N SER A 375 -1.68 31.78 -20.06
CA SER A 375 -0.89 31.22 -21.16
C SER A 375 0.53 31.75 -21.12
N ARG A 376 1.52 30.86 -21.23
CA ARG A 376 2.94 31.22 -21.29
C ARG A 376 3.70 30.29 -22.21
N THR A 377 4.72 30.85 -22.87
CA THR A 377 5.68 30.05 -23.62
C THR A 377 6.82 29.63 -22.71
N VAL A 378 7.13 28.33 -22.70
CA VAL A 378 8.23 27.75 -21.91
C VAL A 378 9.13 26.91 -22.82
N GLN A 379 10.36 26.65 -22.37
CA GLN A 379 11.22 25.64 -22.98
C GLN A 379 11.11 24.36 -22.15
N GLY A 380 10.84 23.24 -22.81
CA GLY A 380 10.67 21.97 -22.14
C GLY A 380 10.95 20.79 -23.05
N ARG A 381 11.32 19.65 -22.46
CA ARG A 381 11.46 18.40 -23.18
C ARG A 381 10.07 17.86 -23.52
N SER A 382 9.79 17.67 -24.81
CA SER A 382 8.54 17.07 -25.27
C SER A 382 8.56 15.56 -25.05
N TYR A 383 7.48 15.03 -24.50
CA TYR A 383 7.31 13.57 -24.34
C TYR A 383 7.15 12.89 -25.71
N ARG A 384 6.58 13.60 -26.69
CA ARG A 384 6.30 13.04 -28.00
C ARG A 384 7.53 12.94 -28.89
N THR A 385 8.41 13.95 -28.87
CA THR A 385 9.59 13.96 -29.76
C THR A 385 10.90 13.66 -29.04
N GLY A 386 10.93 13.81 -27.71
CA GLY A 386 12.16 13.72 -26.92
C GLY A 386 13.04 14.98 -26.96
N ASP A 387 12.72 15.95 -27.82
CA ASP A 387 13.50 17.18 -27.98
C ASP A 387 13.10 18.28 -27.00
N THR A 388 14.05 19.14 -26.65
CA THR A 388 13.77 20.40 -25.95
C THR A 388 13.26 21.44 -26.93
N LEU A 389 12.00 21.85 -26.76
CA LEU A 389 11.33 22.77 -27.67
C LEU A 389 10.42 23.78 -26.94
N ARG A 390 10.03 24.83 -27.66
CA ARG A 390 9.11 25.84 -27.14
C ARG A 390 7.72 25.25 -27.03
N ALA A 391 7.26 25.06 -25.80
CA ALA A 391 5.92 24.62 -25.47
C ALA A 391 5.04 25.83 -25.10
N GLN A 392 3.76 25.77 -25.46
CA GLN A 392 2.76 26.72 -24.99
C GLN A 392 1.97 26.06 -23.87
N ILE A 393 2.16 26.57 -22.65
CA ILE A 393 1.25 26.30 -21.53
C ILE A 393 0.01 27.16 -21.76
N GLN A 394 -1.16 26.55 -21.64
CA GLN A 394 -2.46 27.20 -21.81
C GLN A 394 -3.27 27.09 -20.53
N GLN A 395 -4.26 27.98 -20.38
CA GLN A 395 -5.20 27.91 -19.27
C GLN A 395 -5.88 26.53 -19.20
N GLY A 396 -5.80 25.91 -18.01
CA GLY A 396 -6.34 24.59 -17.73
C GLY A 396 -5.39 23.41 -17.97
N ASP A 397 -4.16 23.65 -18.43
CA ASP A 397 -3.12 22.61 -18.40
C ASP A 397 -2.79 22.22 -16.96
N LEU A 398 -2.57 20.92 -16.71
CA LEU A 398 -2.20 20.41 -15.40
C LEU A 398 -0.69 20.59 -15.18
N ILE A 399 -0.32 21.08 -14.01
CA ILE A 399 1.06 21.37 -13.63
C ILE A 399 1.38 20.61 -12.34
N VAL A 400 2.43 19.79 -12.40
CA VAL A 400 3.03 19.12 -11.24
C VAL A 400 4.40 19.71 -10.98
N ASN A 401 4.53 20.43 -9.86
CA ASN A 401 5.81 20.94 -9.39
C ASN A 401 6.50 19.86 -8.54
N ALA A 402 7.74 19.48 -8.88
CA ALA A 402 8.47 18.44 -8.18
C ALA A 402 8.92 18.87 -6.77
N ALA A 403 8.92 20.17 -6.45
CA ALA A 403 9.25 20.72 -5.14
C ALA A 403 8.10 20.53 -4.12
N GLN A 404 7.86 19.27 -3.78
CA GLN A 404 6.80 18.85 -2.86
C GLN A 404 7.20 17.58 -2.10
N PRO A 405 6.54 17.24 -0.98
CA PRO A 405 6.86 16.04 -0.20
C PRO A 405 6.91 14.73 -0.99
N LYS A 406 6.05 14.59 -2.02
CA LYS A 406 5.99 13.43 -2.93
C LYS A 406 6.81 13.61 -4.21
N GLY A 407 7.70 14.60 -4.26
CA GLY A 407 8.38 15.00 -5.50
C GLY A 407 9.19 13.90 -6.18
N ARG A 408 9.76 12.98 -5.39
CA ARG A 408 10.50 11.83 -5.92
C ARG A 408 9.58 10.81 -6.59
N LEU A 409 8.45 10.47 -5.96
CA LEU A 409 7.41 9.65 -6.59
C LEU A 409 6.83 10.35 -7.83
N ALA A 410 6.58 11.66 -7.75
CA ALA A 410 6.10 12.45 -8.87
C ALA A 410 7.08 12.41 -10.05
N LYS A 411 8.39 12.58 -9.81
CA LYS A 411 9.43 12.42 -10.83
C LYS A 411 9.34 11.05 -11.49
N VAL A 412 9.37 9.97 -10.71
CA VAL A 412 9.36 8.59 -11.22
C VAL A 412 8.14 8.30 -12.07
N LEU A 413 6.96 8.78 -11.66
CA LEU A 413 5.71 8.54 -12.39
C LEU A 413 5.51 9.47 -13.58
N LEU A 414 6.22 10.61 -13.63
CA LEU A 414 6.04 11.60 -14.68
C LEU A 414 7.25 11.72 -15.60
N GLU A 415 8.40 11.14 -15.34
CA GLU A 415 9.60 11.37 -16.15
C GLU A 415 9.40 11.01 -17.63
N PRO A 416 9.90 11.84 -18.56
CA PRO A 416 9.75 11.60 -20.00
C PRO A 416 10.61 10.44 -20.50
N GLU A 417 11.66 10.10 -19.77
CA GLU A 417 12.63 9.05 -20.07
C GLU A 417 13.09 8.42 -18.75
N THR A 418 13.15 7.10 -18.73
CA THR A 418 13.66 6.31 -17.62
C THR A 418 15.01 5.72 -18.00
N THR A 419 16.04 6.01 -17.22
CA THR A 419 17.40 5.49 -17.43
C THR A 419 17.52 4.07 -16.90
N ILE A 420 17.99 3.14 -17.74
CA ILE A 420 18.28 1.75 -17.36
C ILE A 420 19.80 1.56 -17.36
N THR A 421 20.36 1.08 -16.23
CA THR A 421 21.81 0.85 -16.06
C THR A 421 22.25 -0.54 -16.54
N ASP A 422 21.35 -1.51 -16.58
CA ASP A 422 21.61 -2.89 -17.03
C ASP A 422 20.47 -3.44 -17.90
N SER A 423 20.81 -4.22 -18.92
CA SER A 423 19.86 -4.90 -19.82
C SER A 423 19.06 -6.04 -19.17
N LEU A 424 19.49 -6.55 -18.01
CA LEU A 424 18.81 -7.59 -17.26
C LEU A 424 17.83 -6.99 -16.24
N MET A 425 16.66 -6.55 -16.71
CA MET A 425 15.57 -6.14 -15.83
C MET A 425 14.59 -7.28 -15.56
N TYR A 426 13.99 -7.29 -14.38
CA TYR A 426 13.06 -8.33 -13.97
C TYR A 426 11.71 -8.26 -14.70
N ASP A 427 11.26 -7.06 -15.15
CA ASP A 427 9.86 -6.90 -15.59
C ASP A 427 9.60 -5.73 -16.58
N ILE A 428 9.06 -4.59 -16.12
CA ILE A 428 8.51 -3.52 -16.95
C ILE A 428 9.49 -2.35 -17.06
N THR A 429 9.54 -1.70 -18.23
CA THR A 429 10.40 -0.53 -18.51
C THR A 429 9.66 0.75 -18.88
N ALA A 430 8.31 0.73 -18.88
CA ALA A 430 7.49 1.88 -19.25
C ALA A 430 6.28 2.05 -18.32
N TRP A 431 6.23 3.17 -17.59
CA TRP A 431 5.15 3.51 -16.66
C TRP A 431 4.80 5.00 -16.63
N GLY A 432 5.53 5.86 -17.36
CA GLY A 432 5.32 7.31 -17.37
C GLY A 432 3.86 7.68 -17.63
N LEU A 433 3.23 8.35 -16.68
CA LEU A 433 1.78 8.57 -16.67
C LEU A 433 1.28 9.37 -17.89
N PRO A 434 1.98 10.41 -18.40
CA PRO A 434 1.51 11.10 -19.60
C PRO A 434 1.38 10.15 -20.80
N TYR A 435 2.33 9.23 -20.98
CA TYR A 435 2.23 8.18 -22.00
C TYR A 435 1.08 7.22 -21.72
N ALA A 436 0.95 6.74 -20.48
CA ALA A 436 -0.08 5.76 -20.08
C ALA A 436 -1.52 6.30 -20.25
N TYR A 437 -1.71 7.61 -20.14
CA TYR A 437 -3.00 8.27 -20.38
C TYR A 437 -3.15 8.85 -21.80
N GLY A 438 -2.10 8.78 -22.64
CA GLY A 438 -2.11 9.32 -23.99
C GLY A 438 -2.31 10.84 -23.99
N LEU A 439 -1.58 11.56 -23.15
CA LEU A 439 -1.62 13.01 -23.01
C LEU A 439 -0.33 13.64 -23.55
N GLU A 440 -0.45 14.77 -24.25
CA GLU A 440 0.71 15.59 -24.60
C GLU A 440 1.26 16.25 -23.34
N ALA A 441 2.58 16.22 -23.17
CA ALA A 441 3.23 16.74 -21.98
C ALA A 441 4.62 17.31 -22.28
N TYR A 442 5.11 18.10 -21.33
CA TYR A 442 6.43 18.71 -21.33
C TYR A 442 7.07 18.66 -19.95
N ALA A 443 8.35 18.29 -19.89
CA ALA A 443 9.14 18.32 -18.67
C ALA A 443 10.05 19.55 -18.71
N LEU A 444 9.96 20.41 -17.69
CA LEU A 444 10.61 21.71 -17.67
C LEU A 444 11.74 21.72 -16.63
N PRO A 445 12.93 22.25 -16.97
CA PRO A 445 14.01 22.44 -16.01
C PRO A 445 13.72 23.56 -15.00
N GLU A 446 12.78 24.46 -15.34
CA GLU A 446 12.37 25.56 -14.47
C GLU A 446 11.19 25.20 -13.58
N ARG A 447 11.13 25.86 -12.41
CA ARG A 447 10.02 25.73 -11.47
C ARG A 447 8.83 26.57 -11.93
N VAL A 448 7.65 25.96 -12.01
CA VAL A 448 6.39 26.64 -12.25
C VAL A 448 5.46 26.40 -11.07
N THR A 449 4.94 27.47 -10.49
CA THR A 449 3.94 27.40 -9.43
C THR A 449 2.56 27.28 -10.08
N PRO A 450 1.81 26.19 -9.83
CA PRO A 450 0.45 26.07 -10.32
C PRO A 450 -0.53 26.89 -9.48
N ASP A 451 -1.71 27.20 -10.04
CA ASP A 451 -2.88 27.56 -9.24
C ASP A 451 -3.55 26.28 -8.73
N VAL A 452 -3.73 26.18 -7.42
CA VAL A 452 -4.34 25.00 -6.76
C VAL A 452 -5.79 25.23 -6.36
N ASP A 453 -6.27 26.48 -6.45
CA ASP A 453 -7.61 26.89 -6.00
C ASP A 453 -8.60 26.95 -7.17
N THR A 454 -8.13 27.20 -8.39
CA THR A 454 -8.97 27.21 -9.58
C THR A 454 -8.95 25.86 -10.29
N MET A 455 -10.02 25.08 -10.12
CA MET A 455 -10.29 23.94 -11.01
C MET A 455 -10.65 24.47 -12.40
N PRO A 456 -10.01 24.01 -13.49
CA PRO A 456 -10.48 24.33 -14.83
C PRO A 456 -11.81 23.62 -15.01
N ILE A 457 -12.90 24.36 -14.87
CA ILE A 457 -14.23 23.88 -15.20
C ILE A 457 -14.20 23.59 -16.70
N PRO A 458 -14.34 22.33 -17.15
CA PRO A 458 -14.56 22.07 -18.56
C PRO A 458 -15.84 22.80 -18.93
N ASP A 459 -15.78 23.64 -19.95
CA ASP A 459 -16.99 24.24 -20.52
C ASP A 459 -17.78 23.13 -21.21
N LEU A 460 -18.59 22.41 -20.44
CA LEU A 460 -19.56 21.44 -20.93
C LEU A 460 -20.78 22.19 -21.47
N SER A 461 -20.55 23.19 -22.31
CA SER A 461 -21.61 23.77 -23.11
C SER A 461 -22.11 22.68 -24.05
N PRO A 462 -23.39 22.26 -23.99
CA PRO A 462 -23.92 21.30 -24.94
C PRO A 462 -23.73 21.87 -26.35
N ALA A 463 -23.11 21.09 -27.23
CA ALA A 463 -22.74 21.54 -28.58
C ALA A 463 -23.94 21.91 -29.47
N SER A 464 -25.19 21.77 -29.00
CA SER A 464 -26.35 22.28 -29.73
C SER A 464 -27.59 22.48 -28.85
N ASP A 465 -28.36 23.53 -29.16
CA ASP A 465 -29.76 23.79 -28.75
C ASP A 465 -30.77 22.82 -29.43
N ALA A 466 -30.33 21.64 -29.88
CA ALA A 466 -31.22 20.70 -30.55
C ALA A 466 -32.21 20.11 -29.54
N SER A 467 -33.40 20.70 -29.46
CA SER A 467 -34.49 20.25 -28.60
C SER A 467 -34.99 18.83 -28.94
N SER A 468 -34.62 18.29 -30.11
CA SER A 468 -34.90 16.91 -30.51
C SER A 468 -33.92 16.42 -31.61
N PRO A 469 -32.72 15.94 -31.23
CA PRO A 469 -31.77 15.39 -32.21
C PRO A 469 -32.23 14.01 -32.71
N TYR A 470 -31.97 13.71 -33.99
CA TYR A 470 -32.25 12.40 -34.57
C TYR A 470 -31.35 11.30 -33.98
N ALA A 471 -30.10 11.64 -33.68
CA ALA A 471 -29.12 10.75 -33.06
C ALA A 471 -28.08 11.55 -32.26
N TYR A 472 -27.51 10.92 -31.24
CA TYR A 472 -26.30 11.40 -30.56
C TYR A 472 -25.11 10.59 -31.04
N VAL A 473 -23.98 11.27 -31.29
CA VAL A 473 -22.72 10.65 -31.69
C VAL A 473 -21.65 11.09 -30.71
N THR A 474 -20.90 10.12 -30.19
CA THR A 474 -19.72 10.37 -29.36
C THR A 474 -18.50 9.73 -30.01
N PRO A 475 -17.35 10.43 -30.10
CA PRO A 475 -16.12 9.81 -30.57
C PRO A 475 -15.60 8.80 -29.53
N TRP A 476 -15.02 7.68 -29.98
CA TRP A 476 -14.38 6.71 -29.08
C TRP A 476 -12.90 7.07 -28.90
N THR A 477 -12.60 7.83 -27.85
CA THR A 477 -11.28 8.43 -27.64
C THR A 477 -10.68 8.10 -26.28
N SER A 478 -11.43 7.53 -25.35
CA SER A 478 -10.96 7.34 -23.98
C SER A 478 -11.66 6.17 -23.28
N ARG A 479 -11.15 5.79 -22.12
CA ARG A 479 -11.82 4.83 -21.24
C ARG A 479 -13.17 5.35 -20.71
N ALA A 480 -13.41 6.66 -20.72
CA ALA A 480 -14.70 7.23 -20.34
C ALA A 480 -15.79 6.83 -21.35
N ASP A 481 -15.45 6.70 -22.63
CA ASP A 481 -16.40 6.30 -23.68
C ASP A 481 -16.88 4.86 -23.49
N ALA A 482 -15.99 3.96 -23.03
CA ALA A 482 -16.37 2.60 -22.66
C ALA A 482 -17.33 2.55 -21.47
N ARG A 483 -17.10 3.38 -20.44
CA ARG A 483 -18.01 3.49 -19.29
C ARG A 483 -19.35 4.10 -19.68
N PHE A 484 -19.33 5.11 -20.54
CA PHE A 484 -20.53 5.73 -21.06
C PHE A 484 -21.35 4.73 -21.88
N ALA A 485 -20.72 3.97 -22.78
CA ALA A 485 -21.38 2.91 -23.53
C ALA A 485 -21.96 1.82 -22.61
N ALA A 486 -21.23 1.40 -21.56
CA ALA A 486 -21.74 0.46 -20.57
C ALA A 486 -22.98 1.00 -19.82
N ALA A 487 -22.93 2.26 -19.38
CA ALA A 487 -24.07 2.91 -18.72
C ALA A 487 -25.29 3.01 -19.63
N LEU A 488 -25.11 3.30 -20.93
CA LEU A 488 -26.21 3.28 -21.90
C LEU A 488 -26.83 1.88 -22.03
N LEU A 489 -26.00 0.83 -22.05
CA LEU A 489 -26.48 -0.55 -22.14
C LEU A 489 -27.24 -0.98 -20.88
N ASP A 490 -26.79 -0.58 -19.69
CA ASP A 490 -27.48 -0.83 -18.41
C ASP A 490 -28.88 -0.19 -18.38
N GLU A 491 -29.02 0.99 -19.00
CA GLU A 491 -30.31 1.68 -19.20
C GLU A 491 -31.11 1.14 -20.39
N ASN A 492 -30.72 0.00 -20.97
CA ASN A 492 -31.35 -0.63 -22.14
C ASN A 492 -31.40 0.27 -23.39
N ILE A 493 -30.51 1.26 -23.50
CA ILE A 493 -30.38 2.11 -24.68
C ILE A 493 -29.60 1.35 -25.76
N ARG A 494 -30.18 1.25 -26.97
CA ARG A 494 -29.53 0.60 -28.10
C ARG A 494 -28.45 1.50 -28.69
N VAL A 495 -27.19 1.08 -28.56
CA VAL A 495 -26.04 1.74 -29.18
C VAL A 495 -25.74 1.17 -30.56
N ARG A 496 -25.17 1.99 -31.44
CA ARG A 496 -24.60 1.60 -32.74
C ARG A 496 -23.20 2.19 -32.85
N PHE A 497 -22.32 1.53 -33.60
CA PHE A 497 -20.98 2.01 -33.88
C PHE A 497 -20.75 2.11 -35.39
N ALA A 498 -19.88 3.02 -35.80
CA ALA A 498 -19.44 3.14 -37.18
C ALA A 498 -18.15 2.33 -37.38
N THR A 499 -18.06 1.59 -38.48
CA THR A 499 -16.86 0.86 -38.88
C THR A 499 -15.97 1.64 -39.86
N GLU A 500 -16.51 2.74 -40.41
CA GLU A 500 -15.82 3.62 -41.35
C GLU A 500 -15.85 5.05 -40.82
N ALA A 501 -14.85 5.85 -41.21
CA ALA A 501 -14.77 7.26 -40.84
C ALA A 501 -15.91 8.06 -41.52
N PHE A 502 -16.48 8.99 -40.77
CA PHE A 502 -17.51 9.92 -41.27
C PHE A 502 -17.41 11.26 -40.53
N THR A 503 -18.07 12.28 -41.08
CA THR A 503 -18.19 13.61 -40.47
C THR A 503 -19.67 13.92 -40.28
N VAL A 504 -20.03 14.49 -39.13
CA VAL A 504 -21.39 14.91 -38.77
C VAL A 504 -21.59 16.39 -39.07
#